data_AF-A0A3R6DGY8-F1
#
_entry.id   AF-A0A3R6DGY8-F1
#
_cell.length_a   1.000
_cell.length_b   1.000
_cell.length_c   1.000
_cell.angle_alpha   90.00
_cell.angle_beta   90.00
_cell.angle_gamma   90.00
#
_symmetry.space_group_name_H-M   'P 1'
#
loop_
_entity.id
_entity.type
_entity.pdbx_description
1 polymer ?
#
loop_
_entity_poly.entity_id
_entity_poly.type
_entity_poly.pdbx_seq_one_letter_code
_entity_poly.pdbx_strand_id
1 'polypeptide(L)' 'MKPGDCINIPAEVKHWHGAAPDEWFSHLAIEVPGEEISNEWCEPVAYEIYKLLR' A
#
# COMPACT_ATOMS: atom_id res chain seq x y z
N MET A 1 -9.14 1.34 -4.19
CA MET A 1 -9.41 -0.05 -3.76
C MET A 1 -10.80 -0.09 -3.14
N LYS A 2 -11.65 -1.00 -3.60
CA LYS A 2 -12.98 -1.26 -3.05
C LYS A 2 -13.03 -2.70 -2.50
N PRO A 3 -14.00 -3.02 -1.61
CA PRO A 3 -14.08 -4.36 -1.04
C PRO A 3 -14.14 -5.45 -2.11
N GLY A 4 -13.24 -6.43 -2.02
CA GLY A 4 -13.12 -7.52 -3.01
C GLY A 4 -12.02 -7.32 -4.05
N ASP A 5 -11.44 -6.12 -4.18
CA ASP A 5 -10.26 -5.91 -5.02
C ASP A 5 -9.07 -6.73 -4.50
N CYS A 6 -8.33 -7.35 -5.42
CA CYS A 6 -7.08 -8.03 -5.13
C CYS A 6 -5.94 -7.29 -5.84
N ILE A 7 -4.98 -6.79 -5.06
CA ILE A 7 -3.83 -6.05 -5.57
C ILE A 7 -2.60 -6.92 -5.36
N ASN A 8 -1.96 -7.33 -6.45
CA ASN A 8 -0.67 -8.00 -6.40
C ASN A 8 0.44 -6.97 -6.60
N ILE A 9 1.38 -6.93 -5.65
CA ILE A 9 2.50 -6.00 -5.67
C ILE A 9 3.77 -6.81 -5.99
N PRO A 10 4.41 -6.58 -7.14
CA PRO A 10 5.65 -7.29 -7.48
C PRO A 10 6.77 -6.97 -6.50
N ALA A 11 7.74 -7.89 -6.39
CA ALA A 11 8.95 -7.68 -5.60
C ALA A 11 9.68 -6.40 -6.05
N GLU A 12 10.31 -5.73 -5.08
CA GLU A 12 11.13 -4.53 -5.30
C GLU A 12 10.38 -3.30 -5.86
N VAL A 13 9.04 -3.34 -5.91
CA VAL A 13 8.22 -2.18 -6.30
C VAL A 13 7.99 -1.29 -5.08
N LYS A 14 8.53 -0.08 -5.10
CA LYS A 14 8.20 0.96 -4.13
C LYS A 14 6.72 1.32 -4.26
N HIS A 15 5.97 1.19 -3.17
CA HIS A 15 4.54 1.41 -3.15
C HIS A 15 4.06 1.94 -1.79
N TRP A 16 2.81 2.36 -1.74
CA TRP A 16 2.07 2.67 -0.53
C TRP A 16 0.58 2.38 -0.77
N HIS A 17 -0.15 2.10 0.29
CA HIS A 17 -1.61 1.93 0.25
C HIS A 17 -2.22 2.40 1.57
N GLY A 18 -3.42 2.93 1.51
CA GLY A 18 -4.11 3.51 2.67
C GLY A 18 -5.53 3.94 2.34
N ALA A 19 -6.16 4.57 3.32
CA ALA A 19 -7.51 5.13 3.19
C ALA A 19 -7.58 6.26 2.15
N ALA A 20 -8.78 6.47 1.60
CA ALA A 20 -9.08 7.72 0.91
C ALA A 20 -9.22 8.86 1.94
N PRO A 21 -9.12 10.13 1.53
CA PRO A 21 -9.21 11.27 2.45
C PRO A 21 -10.51 11.35 3.27
N ASP A 22 -11.60 10.77 2.76
CA ASP A 22 -12.96 10.89 3.27
C ASP A 22 -13.66 9.55 3.55
N GLU A 23 -12.97 8.41 3.36
CA GLU A 23 -13.54 7.07 3.58
C GLU A 23 -12.60 6.19 4.41
N TRP A 24 -13.19 5.31 5.23
CA TRP A 24 -12.43 4.30 5.97
C TRP A 24 -11.97 3.16 5.04
N PHE A 25 -10.81 2.58 5.35
CA PHE A 25 -10.22 1.50 4.59
C PHE A 25 -9.66 0.43 5.52
N SER A 26 -9.86 -0.83 5.15
CA SER A 26 -9.25 -1.99 5.78
C SER A 26 -8.99 -3.03 4.71
N HIS A 27 -7.89 -3.77 4.85
CA HIS A 27 -7.56 -4.87 3.96
C HIS A 27 -6.73 -5.92 4.69
N LEU A 28 -6.66 -7.10 4.10
CA LEU A 28 -5.68 -8.10 4.46
C LEU A 28 -4.39 -7.80 3.70
N ALA A 29 -3.27 -7.76 4.42
CA ALA A 29 -1.93 -7.71 3.85
C ALA A 29 -1.30 -9.10 4.01
N ILE A 30 -0.88 -9.70 2.90
CA ILE A 30 -0.26 -11.02 2.87
C ILE A 30 1.05 -10.87 2.12
N GLU A 31 2.16 -11.10 2.80
CA GLU A 31 3.48 -11.14 2.17
C GLU A 31 3.76 -12.56 1.65
N VAL A 32 4.40 -12.64 0.47
CA VAL A 32 4.79 -13.93 -0.11
C VAL A 32 5.99 -14.47 0.67
N PRO A 33 5.97 -15.73 1.13
CA PRO A 33 7.11 -16.33 1.82
C PRO A 33 8.37 -16.31 0.96
N GLY A 34 9.51 -16.01 1.57
CA GLY A 34 10.83 -16.03 0.95
C GLY A 34 11.95 -16.17 1.98
N GLU A 35 13.17 -16.38 1.51
CA GLU A 35 14.37 -16.47 2.36
C GLU A 35 14.98 -15.07 2.53
N GLU A 36 15.38 -14.71 3.75
CA GLU A 36 16.04 -13.42 4.07
C GLU A 36 15.28 -12.17 3.55
N ILE A 37 13.95 -12.22 3.53
CA ILE A 37 13.10 -11.12 3.06
C ILE A 37 12.94 -10.02 4.13
N SER A 38 12.89 -8.77 3.70
CA SER A 38 12.59 -7.63 4.57
C SER A 38 11.95 -6.49 3.78
N ASN A 39 11.29 -5.57 4.48
CA ASN A 39 10.75 -4.35 3.89
C ASN A 39 11.77 -3.22 3.99
N GLU A 40 12.04 -2.53 2.89
CA GLU A 40 12.74 -1.25 2.90
C GLU A 40 11.73 -0.12 3.15
N TRP A 41 11.81 0.51 4.32
CA TRP A 41 11.00 1.68 4.63
C TRP A 41 11.65 2.94 4.06
N CYS A 42 10.98 3.55 3.08
CA CYS A 42 11.42 4.80 2.46
C CYS A 42 10.85 6.04 3.19
N GLU A 43 10.72 7.15 2.48
CA GLU A 43 10.13 8.39 2.97
C GLU A 43 8.60 8.29 3.15
N PRO A 44 8.01 9.09 4.06
CA PRO A 44 6.57 9.25 4.16
C PRO A 44 5.96 9.79 2.86
N VAL A 45 4.75 9.35 2.53
CA VAL A 45 3.98 9.91 1.42
C VAL A 45 3.69 11.38 1.72
N ALA A 46 4.11 12.28 0.83
CA ALA A 46 3.87 13.71 0.98
C ALA A 46 2.36 14.02 0.98
N TYR A 47 1.93 14.91 1.87
CA TYR A 47 0.52 15.28 2.02
C TYR A 47 -0.12 15.77 0.71
N GLU A 48 0.63 16.50 -0.11
CA GLU A 48 0.14 16.99 -1.41
C GLU A 48 -0.09 15.86 -2.42
N ILE A 49 0.65 14.75 -2.33
CA ILE A 49 0.37 13.54 -3.13
C ILE A 49 -0.88 12.84 -2.61
N TYR A 50 -0.99 12.69 -1.28
CA TYR A 50 -2.15 12.04 -0.65
C TYR A 50 -3.47 12.74 -1.02
N LYS A 51 -3.51 14.08 -1.05
CA LYS A 51 -4.70 14.86 -1.44
C LYS A 51 -5.15 14.67 -2.88
N LEU A 52 -4.29 14.17 -3.77
CA LEU A 52 -4.68 13.90 -5.17
C LEU A 52 -5.56 12.65 -5.28
N LEU A 53 -5.60 11.81 -4.25
CA LEU A 53 -6.51 10.68 -4.19
C LEU A 53 -7.96 11.18 -4.12
N ARG A 54 -8.81 10.59 -4.95
CA ARG A 54 -10.25 10.79 -4.98
C ARG A 54 -10.98 9.53 -4.57
#